data_AF-A0A7S2LZC6-F1
#
_entry.id   AF-A0A7S2LZC6-F1
#
_cell.length_a   1.000
_cell.length_b   1.000
_cell.length_c   1.000
_cell.angle_alpha   90.00
_cell.angle_beta   90.00
_cell.angle_gamma   90.00
#
_symmetry.space_group_name_H-M   'P 1'
#
loop_
_entity.id
_entity.type
_entity.pdbx_description
1 polymer ?
#
loop_
_entity_poly.entity_id
_entity_poly.type
_entity_poly.pdbx_seq_one_letter_code
_entity_poly.pdbx_strand_id
1 'polypeptide(L)'
;MFFPPTFSGGAAPPLPSGSLGSVSSGSLASSPTTRPQVTVIAPGAGTQCNALVYKELGLSPEFKVEIVGQSRAPYDRYPAQWPEGCQEPNLESFSRKVVENRVIDQSKWLILGSRGGQVVLPCLWEVYNDGIPPAIVVNGGCAMALPRRDGRAPPAWPERAVTFLLLGGQDYFKAGCEQEYNARYANSREAPPFDYVRYTRKHAPKTNRTTAILYVAEMEHMPQAPLLALVLPHALRALANWERLSWGDEHFRALQETLHRAGCWNGQVSFTTETGAWKNLPFGRSAACTNFARAGA
;
A
#
# COMPACT_ATOMS: atom_id res chain seq x y z
N MET A 1 23.71 -37.98 -12.01
CA MET A 1 22.40 -38.63 -12.17
C MET A 1 21.74 -38.67 -10.81
N PHE A 2 20.73 -37.83 -10.58
CA PHE A 2 19.94 -37.81 -9.35
C PHE A 2 18.52 -38.27 -9.72
N PHE A 3 18.03 -39.33 -9.09
CA PHE A 3 16.63 -39.74 -9.18
C PHE A 3 15.81 -38.96 -8.13
N PRO A 4 14.56 -38.56 -8.45
CA PRO A 4 13.65 -37.98 -7.47
C PRO A 4 12.92 -39.08 -6.67
N PRO A 5 12.46 -38.79 -5.43
CA PRO A 5 11.65 -39.72 -4.66
C PRO A 5 10.17 -39.68 -5.09
N THR A 6 9.55 -40.84 -5.11
CA THR A 6 8.10 -41.03 -5.30
C THR A 6 7.37 -40.89 -3.96
N PHE A 7 6.34 -40.04 -3.91
CA PHE A 7 5.40 -39.98 -2.79
C PHE A 7 4.19 -40.88 -3.08
N SER A 8 3.97 -41.84 -2.18
CA SER A 8 2.80 -42.73 -2.13
C SER A 8 1.65 -42.02 -1.40
N GLY A 9 0.50 -41.89 -2.07
CA GLY A 9 -0.72 -41.30 -1.52
C GLY A 9 -1.46 -42.28 -0.61
N GLY A 10 -1.62 -41.92 0.66
CA GLY A 10 -2.50 -42.60 1.61
C GLY A 10 -3.94 -42.09 1.49
N ALA A 11 -4.89 -43.01 1.46
CA ALA A 11 -6.33 -42.74 1.39
C ALA A 11 -6.87 -42.10 2.69
N ALA A 12 -7.80 -41.16 2.54
CA ALA A 12 -8.49 -40.50 3.66
C ALA A 12 -9.59 -41.40 4.27
N PRO A 13 -9.78 -41.38 5.61
CA PRO A 13 -10.86 -42.10 6.27
C PRO A 13 -12.22 -41.39 6.15
N PRO A 14 -13.34 -42.13 6.25
CA PRO A 14 -14.69 -41.57 6.10
C PRO A 14 -15.15 -40.78 7.32
N LEU A 15 -15.96 -39.76 7.07
CA LEU A 15 -16.57 -38.89 8.09
C LEU A 15 -17.73 -39.61 8.83
N PRO A 16 -17.88 -39.39 10.14
CA PRO A 16 -19.01 -39.93 10.91
C PRO A 16 -20.30 -39.14 10.64
N SER A 17 -21.40 -39.89 10.43
CA SER A 17 -22.77 -39.40 10.33
C SER A 17 -23.31 -39.03 11.71
N GLY A 18 -23.40 -37.72 11.98
CA GLY A 18 -23.91 -37.15 13.22
C GLY A 18 -25.38 -36.71 13.13
N SER A 19 -26.16 -37.23 14.07
CA SER A 19 -27.57 -36.96 14.38
C SER A 19 -27.94 -35.48 14.56
N LEU A 20 -29.10 -35.08 14.04
CA LEU A 20 -29.73 -33.76 14.21
C LEU A 20 -30.34 -33.62 15.61
N GLY A 21 -29.57 -33.01 16.51
CA GLY A 21 -30.04 -32.58 17.83
C GLY A 21 -30.67 -31.19 17.82
N SER A 22 -31.82 -31.08 18.49
CA SER A 22 -32.61 -29.89 18.80
C SER A 22 -31.77 -28.65 19.21
N VAL A 23 -32.02 -27.51 18.53
CA VAL A 23 -31.37 -26.23 18.77
C VAL A 23 -32.16 -25.45 19.82
N SER A 24 -31.59 -25.35 21.03
CA SER A 24 -32.05 -24.44 22.07
C SER A 24 -31.63 -23.01 21.70
N SER A 25 -32.60 -22.10 21.70
CA SER A 25 -32.43 -20.66 21.46
C SER A 25 -31.75 -19.98 22.65
N GLY A 26 -30.45 -20.24 22.83
CA GLY A 26 -29.60 -19.48 23.73
C GLY A 26 -29.22 -18.15 23.07
N SER A 27 -29.59 -17.04 23.70
CA SER A 27 -29.10 -15.70 23.36
C SER A 27 -27.59 -15.68 23.59
N LEU A 28 -26.83 -15.89 22.51
CA LEU A 28 -25.38 -15.77 22.49
C LEU A 28 -25.04 -14.29 22.65
N ALA A 29 -24.64 -13.90 23.86
CA ALA A 29 -23.98 -12.63 24.09
C ALA A 29 -22.77 -12.55 23.16
N SER A 30 -22.83 -11.68 22.14
CA SER A 30 -21.72 -11.50 21.20
C SER A 30 -20.53 -10.95 21.98
N SER A 31 -19.49 -11.78 22.14
CA SER A 31 -18.21 -11.34 22.67
C SER A 31 -17.80 -10.05 21.96
N PRO A 32 -17.33 -9.02 22.69
CA PRO A 32 -16.94 -7.76 22.08
C PRO A 32 -15.90 -8.04 20.99
N THR A 33 -16.26 -7.76 19.74
CA THR A 33 -15.37 -7.95 18.60
C THR A 33 -14.18 -7.02 18.79
N THR A 34 -12.99 -7.59 18.89
CA THR A 34 -11.75 -6.82 18.99
C THR A 34 -11.60 -5.97 17.73
N ARG A 35 -11.37 -4.65 17.90
CA ARG A 35 -11.18 -3.74 16.76
C ARG A 35 -9.99 -4.19 15.91
N PRO A 36 -10.09 -4.25 14.57
CA PRO A 36 -8.97 -4.59 13.71
C PRO A 36 -7.81 -3.59 13.87
N GLN A 37 -6.59 -4.10 13.90
CA GLN A 37 -5.40 -3.30 14.12
C GLN A 37 -4.81 -2.77 12.80
N VAL A 38 -4.62 -1.46 12.74
CA VAL A 38 -3.87 -0.73 11.71
C VAL A 38 -2.49 -0.44 12.27
N THR A 39 -1.45 -0.95 11.63
CA THR A 39 -0.07 -0.73 12.05
C THR A 39 0.60 0.29 11.14
N VAL A 40 1.07 1.39 11.72
CA VAL A 40 1.85 2.43 11.05
C VAL A 40 3.34 2.16 11.30
N ILE A 41 4.10 1.92 10.24
CA ILE A 41 5.53 1.65 10.32
C ILE A 41 6.31 2.97 10.21
N ALA A 42 7.03 3.33 11.28
CA ALA A 42 7.87 4.52 11.36
C ALA A 42 9.36 4.15 11.33
N PRO A 43 10.22 4.96 10.70
CA PRO A 43 9.99 6.31 10.18
C PRO A 43 9.30 6.30 8.81
N GLY A 44 8.51 7.34 8.55
CA GLY A 44 7.77 7.42 7.29
C GLY A 44 6.34 7.89 7.44
N ALA A 45 5.63 7.92 6.32
CA ALA A 45 4.21 8.28 6.21
C ALA A 45 3.82 9.63 6.82
N GLY A 46 4.80 10.50 7.09
CA GLY A 46 4.56 11.73 7.85
C GLY A 46 4.28 11.50 9.34
N THR A 47 4.64 10.36 9.92
CA THR A 47 4.44 10.03 11.36
C THR A 47 4.89 11.13 12.32
N GLN A 48 5.97 11.85 12.01
CA GLN A 48 6.43 12.98 12.82
C GLN A 48 5.50 14.21 12.72
N CYS A 49 5.14 14.65 11.50
CA CYS A 49 4.36 15.87 11.29
C CYS A 49 2.84 15.64 11.38
N ASN A 50 2.38 14.40 11.21
CA ASN A 50 0.98 13.99 11.17
C ASN A 50 0.60 13.08 12.35
N ALA A 51 1.35 13.12 13.46
CA ALA A 51 1.06 12.33 14.67
C ALA A 51 -0.38 12.51 15.16
N LEU A 52 -0.93 13.73 15.06
CA LEU A 52 -2.32 14.03 15.44
C LEU A 52 -3.33 13.30 14.54
N VAL A 53 -3.07 13.20 13.23
CA VAL A 53 -3.95 12.47 12.30
C VAL A 53 -4.04 10.99 12.69
N TYR A 54 -2.92 10.37 13.02
CA TYR A 54 -2.89 8.97 13.46
C TYR A 54 -3.56 8.77 14.83
N LYS A 55 -3.38 9.73 15.74
CA LYS A 55 -4.06 9.74 17.04
C LYS A 55 -5.59 9.82 16.85
N GLU A 56 -6.07 10.74 16.04
CA GLU A 56 -7.49 10.91 15.72
C GLU A 56 -8.05 9.65 15.03
N LEU A 57 -7.31 9.07 14.08
CA LEU A 57 -7.70 7.83 13.43
C LEU A 57 -7.85 6.67 14.45
N GLY A 58 -7.00 6.63 15.49
CA GLY A 58 -7.09 5.65 16.58
C GLY A 58 -8.27 5.83 17.53
N LEU A 59 -8.91 7.01 17.53
CA LEU A 59 -10.15 7.27 18.26
C LEU A 59 -11.38 6.70 17.52
N SER A 60 -11.24 6.32 16.24
CA SER A 60 -12.32 5.69 15.49
C SER A 60 -12.79 4.39 16.17
N PRO A 61 -14.10 4.13 16.26
CA PRO A 61 -14.61 2.85 16.75
C PRO A 61 -14.30 1.70 15.76
N GLU A 62 -13.96 2.01 14.51
CA GLU A 62 -13.72 1.00 13.45
C GLU A 62 -12.34 0.36 13.54
N PHE A 63 -11.33 1.06 14.08
CA PHE A 63 -9.93 0.65 13.98
C PHE A 63 -9.17 0.87 15.29
N LYS A 64 -8.15 0.05 15.55
CA LYS A 64 -7.10 0.32 16.54
C LYS A 64 -5.84 0.74 15.79
N VAL A 65 -5.26 1.89 16.08
CA VAL A 65 -4.00 2.33 15.45
C VAL A 65 -2.82 2.06 16.37
N GLU A 66 -1.79 1.41 15.86
CA GLU A 66 -0.50 1.20 16.53
C GLU A 66 0.62 1.76 15.67
N ILE A 67 1.52 2.56 16.26
CA ILE A 67 2.72 3.06 15.58
C ILE A 67 3.90 2.22 16.05
N VAL A 68 4.57 1.55 15.11
CA VAL A 68 5.74 0.73 15.36
C VAL A 68 6.98 1.45 14.85
N GLY A 69 7.88 1.76 15.78
CA GLY A 69 9.07 2.54 15.50
C GLY A 69 8.89 4.04 15.70
N GLN A 70 9.90 4.84 15.31
CA GLN A 70 9.87 6.30 15.43
C GLN A 70 10.81 6.98 14.42
N SER A 71 10.52 8.25 14.10
CA SER A 71 11.43 9.13 13.36
C SER A 71 12.71 9.43 14.15
N ARG A 72 13.82 9.60 13.44
CA ARG A 72 15.16 9.91 13.99
C ARG A 72 15.72 8.85 14.95
N ALA A 73 15.15 7.65 14.96
CA ALA A 73 15.77 6.51 15.63
C ALA A 73 17.14 6.20 15.00
N PRO A 74 18.05 5.48 15.69
CA PRO A 74 19.34 5.09 15.11
C PRO A 74 19.22 4.37 13.75
N TYR A 75 18.14 3.60 13.57
CA TYR A 75 17.82 2.87 12.34
C TYR A 75 17.13 3.71 11.25
N ASP A 76 16.80 4.98 11.50
CA ASP A 76 16.14 5.88 10.54
C ASP A 76 17.11 6.38 9.46
N ARG A 77 17.70 5.43 8.75
CA ARG A 77 18.71 5.62 7.71
C ARG A 77 18.58 4.52 6.66
N TYR A 78 18.93 4.86 5.42
CA TYR A 78 18.93 3.86 4.36
C TYR A 78 20.00 2.80 4.60
N PRO A 79 19.81 1.58 4.06
CA PRO A 79 20.82 0.55 4.09
C PRO A 79 22.13 0.98 3.39
N ALA A 80 23.27 0.43 3.83
CA ALA A 80 24.62 0.83 3.39
C ALA A 80 24.84 0.83 1.87
N GLN A 81 24.09 0.02 1.13
CA GLN A 81 24.13 -0.07 -0.33
C GLN A 81 23.54 1.15 -1.06
N TRP A 82 22.87 2.08 -0.35
CA TRP A 82 22.24 3.24 -0.95
C TRP A 82 23.12 4.48 -0.87
N PRO A 83 22.89 5.49 -1.73
CA PRO A 83 23.47 6.82 -1.52
C PRO A 83 23.18 7.30 -0.10
N GLU A 84 24.22 7.70 0.63
CA GLU A 84 24.14 8.13 2.04
C GLU A 84 23.61 7.06 3.02
N GLY A 85 23.63 5.79 2.61
CA GLY A 85 23.27 4.66 3.45
C GLY A 85 24.26 4.43 4.60
N CYS A 86 23.83 3.67 5.61
CA CYS A 86 24.69 3.29 6.73
C CYS A 86 24.65 1.80 7.05
N GLN A 87 25.71 1.33 7.73
CA GLN A 87 25.71 0.03 8.38
C GLN A 87 24.61 -0.03 9.45
N GLU A 88 24.29 -1.24 9.89
CA GLU A 88 23.27 -1.42 10.91
C GLU A 88 23.63 -0.67 12.21
N PRO A 89 22.66 -0.07 12.91
CA PRO A 89 21.21 -0.11 12.64
C PRO A 89 20.78 0.81 11.48
N ASN A 90 19.92 0.29 10.61
CA ASN A 90 19.28 0.98 9.47
C ASN A 90 17.87 0.40 9.21
N LEU A 91 17.15 0.92 8.21
CA LEU A 91 15.77 0.51 7.90
C LEU A 91 15.61 -0.97 7.55
N GLU A 92 16.63 -1.59 6.95
CA GLU A 92 16.63 -3.03 6.63
C GLU A 92 16.81 -3.86 7.91
N SER A 93 17.70 -3.47 8.83
CA SER A 93 17.80 -4.13 10.13
C SER A 93 16.54 -3.95 10.99
N PHE A 94 15.83 -2.83 10.81
CA PHE A 94 14.55 -2.57 11.48
C PHE A 94 13.42 -3.43 10.91
N SER A 95 13.34 -3.62 9.60
CA SER A 95 12.33 -4.51 9.01
C SER A 95 12.45 -5.94 9.52
N ARG A 96 13.68 -6.44 9.74
CA ARG A 96 13.89 -7.75 10.38
C ARG A 96 13.36 -7.81 11.81
N LYS A 97 13.54 -6.75 12.60
CA LYS A 97 12.94 -6.66 13.95
C LYS A 97 11.41 -6.63 13.92
N VAL A 98 10.81 -6.00 12.91
CA VAL A 98 9.34 -6.01 12.71
C VAL A 98 8.84 -7.45 12.49
N VAL A 99 9.57 -8.25 11.70
CA VAL A 99 9.29 -9.68 11.47
C VAL A 99 9.51 -10.50 12.74
N GLU A 100 10.69 -10.37 13.38
CA GLU A 100 11.07 -11.11 14.59
C GLU A 100 10.07 -10.91 15.73
N ASN A 101 9.56 -9.68 15.89
CA ASN A 101 8.58 -9.32 16.92
C ASN A 101 7.14 -9.66 16.53
N ARG A 102 6.90 -10.32 15.38
CA ARG A 102 5.57 -10.72 14.89
C ARG A 102 4.57 -9.57 14.84
N VAL A 103 5.04 -8.39 14.45
CA VAL A 103 4.19 -7.19 14.31
C VAL A 103 3.17 -7.41 13.19
N ILE A 104 3.59 -8.03 12.09
CA ILE A 104 2.73 -8.26 10.92
C ILE A 104 1.60 -9.24 11.24
N ASP A 105 1.88 -10.27 12.04
CA ASP A 105 0.90 -11.29 12.45
C ASP A 105 -0.29 -10.70 13.24
N GLN A 106 -0.09 -9.54 13.87
CA GLN A 106 -1.11 -8.80 14.63
C GLN A 106 -1.79 -7.72 13.80
N SER A 107 -1.26 -7.43 12.62
CA SER A 107 -1.67 -6.30 11.79
C SER A 107 -2.74 -6.71 10.79
N LYS A 108 -3.88 -6.02 10.81
CA LYS A 108 -4.90 -6.17 9.78
C LYS A 108 -4.56 -5.39 8.52
N TRP A 109 -4.05 -4.17 8.69
CA TRP A 109 -3.60 -3.30 7.61
C TRP A 109 -2.30 -2.59 8.00
N LEU A 110 -1.49 -2.25 6.99
CA LEU A 110 -0.25 -1.52 7.16
C LEU A 110 -0.38 -0.11 6.61
N ILE A 111 0.26 0.87 7.26
CA ILE A 111 0.52 2.19 6.70
C ILE A 111 2.04 2.40 6.73
N LEU A 112 2.62 2.60 5.56
CA LEU A 112 4.04 2.92 5.42
C LEU A 112 4.18 4.17 4.56
N GLY A 113 5.33 4.84 4.62
CA GLY A 113 5.52 5.98 3.73
C GLY A 113 6.90 6.54 3.64
N SER A 114 7.12 7.17 2.49
CA SER A 114 8.44 7.40 1.90
C SER A 114 9.37 6.21 2.20
N ARG A 115 10.45 6.44 2.94
CA ARG A 115 11.45 5.46 3.40
C ARG A 115 10.92 4.10 3.85
N GLY A 116 9.81 4.06 4.60
CA GLY A 116 9.19 2.80 5.01
C GLY A 116 8.64 2.00 3.83
N GLY A 117 8.02 2.67 2.85
CA GLY A 117 7.56 2.04 1.61
C GLY A 117 8.71 1.66 0.67
N GLN A 118 9.81 2.40 0.71
CA GLN A 118 11.00 2.16 -0.11
C GLN A 118 11.86 0.98 0.38
N VAL A 119 11.95 0.77 1.70
CA VAL A 119 12.85 -0.25 2.29
C VAL A 119 12.07 -1.31 3.04
N VAL A 120 11.23 -0.90 4.00
CA VAL A 120 10.60 -1.85 4.93
C VAL A 120 9.57 -2.71 4.21
N LEU A 121 8.67 -2.14 3.42
CA LEU A 121 7.64 -2.92 2.70
C LEU A 121 8.25 -3.97 1.76
N PRO A 122 9.26 -3.66 0.91
CA PRO A 122 9.93 -4.67 0.12
C PRO A 122 10.55 -5.80 0.95
N CYS A 123 11.21 -5.51 2.08
CA CYS A 123 11.71 -6.55 2.97
C CYS A 123 10.59 -7.43 3.52
N LEU A 124 9.43 -6.85 3.85
CA LEU A 124 8.28 -7.62 4.31
C LEU A 124 7.69 -8.49 3.19
N TRP A 125 7.68 -8.03 1.94
CA TRP A 125 7.27 -8.85 0.79
C TRP A 125 8.15 -10.06 0.55
N GLU A 126 9.46 -9.95 0.79
CA GLU A 126 10.36 -11.10 0.68
C GLU A 126 10.04 -12.20 1.68
N VAL A 127 9.54 -11.81 2.87
CA VAL A 127 9.22 -12.76 3.94
C VAL A 127 7.81 -13.32 3.81
N TYR A 128 6.82 -12.45 3.57
CA TYR A 128 5.41 -12.81 3.61
C TYR A 128 4.80 -13.07 2.23
N ASN A 129 5.41 -12.57 1.15
CA ASN A 129 4.88 -12.63 -0.22
C ASN A 129 3.40 -12.23 -0.26
N ASP A 130 2.52 -13.07 -0.83
CA ASP A 130 1.07 -12.85 -0.91
C ASP A 130 0.36 -12.88 0.47
N GLY A 131 1.04 -13.32 1.54
CA GLY A 131 0.54 -13.33 2.91
C GLY A 131 0.69 -11.99 3.64
N ILE A 132 1.24 -10.97 3.00
CA ILE A 132 1.36 -9.63 3.58
C ILE A 132 -0.02 -9.00 3.79
N PRO A 133 -0.29 -8.32 4.91
CA PRO A 133 -1.53 -7.55 5.07
C PRO A 133 -1.62 -6.43 4.03
N PRO A 134 -2.84 -6.00 3.63
CA PRO A 134 -3.00 -4.87 2.74
C PRO A 134 -2.30 -3.61 3.26
N ALA A 135 -1.70 -2.84 2.36
CA ALA A 135 -0.88 -1.69 2.72
C ALA A 135 -1.36 -0.39 2.07
N ILE A 136 -1.37 0.68 2.85
CA ILE A 136 -1.38 2.06 2.37
C ILE A 136 0.07 2.52 2.30
N VAL A 137 0.52 2.97 1.13
CA VAL A 137 1.88 3.47 0.92
C VAL A 137 1.83 4.94 0.52
N VAL A 138 2.22 5.79 1.46
CA VAL A 138 2.34 7.23 1.26
C VAL A 138 3.62 7.53 0.47
N ASN A 139 3.50 8.33 -0.58
CA ASN A 139 4.53 8.70 -1.56
C ASN A 139 5.02 7.57 -2.47
N GLY A 140 4.32 6.43 -2.48
CA GLY A 140 4.59 5.34 -3.42
C GLY A 140 6.03 4.83 -3.45
N GLY A 141 6.74 4.89 -2.32
CA GLY A 141 8.15 4.50 -2.24
C GLY A 141 8.47 3.09 -2.77
N CYS A 142 7.50 2.17 -2.69
CA CYS A 142 7.64 0.81 -3.20
C CYS A 142 7.55 0.68 -4.73
N ALA A 143 7.17 1.74 -5.44
CA ALA A 143 7.15 1.81 -6.90
C ALA A 143 8.41 2.49 -7.46
N MET A 144 9.46 2.60 -6.65
CA MET A 144 10.73 3.17 -7.07
C MET A 144 11.74 2.08 -7.43
N ALA A 145 12.49 2.28 -8.49
CA ALA A 145 13.58 1.39 -8.89
C ALA A 145 14.83 1.62 -8.02
N LEU A 146 14.88 0.98 -6.85
CA LEU A 146 15.91 1.25 -5.85
C LEU A 146 17.05 0.21 -5.85
N PRO A 147 18.32 0.61 -5.63
CA PRO A 147 19.45 -0.32 -5.64
C PRO A 147 19.40 -1.38 -4.52
N ARG A 148 19.96 -2.57 -4.73
CA ARG A 148 20.18 -3.60 -3.69
C ARG A 148 21.65 -3.97 -3.53
N ARG A 149 22.00 -4.44 -2.32
CA ARG A 149 23.37 -4.79 -1.90
C ARG A 149 24.06 -5.83 -2.79
N ASP A 150 23.27 -6.74 -3.34
CA ASP A 150 23.72 -7.87 -4.14
C ASP A 150 23.56 -7.64 -5.65
N GLY A 151 23.23 -6.41 -6.06
CA GLY A 151 22.93 -6.08 -7.45
C GLY A 151 21.64 -6.71 -7.97
N ARG A 152 20.83 -7.36 -7.11
CA ARG A 152 19.54 -7.91 -7.52
C ARG A 152 18.53 -6.80 -7.72
N ALA A 153 17.53 -7.10 -8.55
CA ALA A 153 16.36 -6.26 -8.68
C ALA A 153 15.65 -6.11 -7.31
N PRO A 154 14.96 -4.97 -7.09
CA PRO A 154 13.99 -4.84 -6.00
C PRO A 154 13.08 -6.08 -5.92
N PRO A 155 12.64 -6.50 -4.72
CA PRO A 155 11.59 -7.49 -4.60
C PRO A 155 10.41 -7.09 -5.49
N ALA A 156 9.96 -8.04 -6.31
CA ALA A 156 8.73 -7.83 -7.08
C ALA A 156 7.57 -7.63 -6.10
N TRP A 157 6.62 -6.76 -6.46
CA TRP A 157 5.35 -6.69 -5.74
C TRP A 157 4.68 -8.06 -5.79
N PRO A 158 4.20 -8.61 -4.65
CA PRO A 158 3.44 -9.85 -4.67
C PRO A 158 2.20 -9.71 -5.54
N GLU A 159 1.88 -10.74 -6.33
CA GLU A 159 0.77 -10.72 -7.28
C GLU A 159 -0.57 -10.42 -6.59
N ARG A 160 -0.73 -10.88 -5.34
CA ARG A 160 -1.96 -10.71 -4.55
C ARG A 160 -1.87 -9.61 -3.51
N ALA A 161 -0.75 -8.87 -3.42
CA ALA A 161 -0.63 -7.78 -2.47
C ALA A 161 -1.70 -6.72 -2.75
N VAL A 162 -2.49 -6.40 -1.73
CA VAL A 162 -3.46 -5.31 -1.79
C VAL A 162 -2.75 -4.01 -1.42
N THR A 163 -2.68 -3.07 -2.34
CA THR A 163 -1.88 -1.85 -2.17
C THR A 163 -2.66 -0.60 -2.55
N PHE A 164 -2.77 0.35 -1.63
CA PHE A 164 -3.27 1.69 -1.90
C PHE A 164 -2.09 2.68 -1.87
N LEU A 165 -1.74 3.25 -3.01
CA LEU A 165 -0.71 4.27 -3.12
C LEU A 165 -1.32 5.66 -2.98
N LEU A 166 -0.75 6.51 -2.12
CA LEU A 166 -1.04 7.95 -2.09
C LEU A 166 0.17 8.70 -2.67
N LEU A 167 0.00 9.36 -3.81
CA LEU A 167 1.06 10.04 -4.56
C LEU A 167 0.85 11.56 -4.56
N GLY A 168 1.93 12.30 -4.33
CA GLY A 168 1.94 13.75 -4.43
C GLY A 168 2.41 14.27 -5.79
N GLY A 169 1.72 15.28 -6.32
CA GLY A 169 2.11 15.99 -7.55
C GLY A 169 3.31 16.91 -7.38
N GLN A 170 3.54 17.39 -6.15
CA GLN A 170 4.71 18.18 -5.72
C GLN A 170 5.74 17.34 -4.95
N ASP A 171 5.61 16.01 -5.00
CA ASP A 171 6.58 15.11 -4.36
C ASP A 171 7.88 15.09 -5.18
N TYR A 172 9.02 15.35 -4.53
CA TYR A 172 10.32 15.30 -5.20
C TYR A 172 10.65 13.91 -5.75
N PHE A 173 10.00 12.86 -5.25
CA PHE A 173 10.06 11.52 -5.81
C PHE A 173 9.58 11.44 -7.26
N LYS A 174 8.60 12.26 -7.63
CA LYS A 174 8.15 12.38 -9.02
C LYS A 174 9.29 12.82 -9.95
N ALA A 175 10.11 13.77 -9.53
CA ALA A 175 11.23 14.28 -10.32
C ALA A 175 12.28 13.20 -10.58
N GLY A 176 12.56 12.33 -9.59
CA GLY A 176 13.44 11.18 -9.78
C GLY A 176 12.90 10.18 -10.82
N CYS A 177 11.60 9.85 -10.74
CA CYS A 177 10.95 9.00 -11.73
C CYS A 177 10.94 9.63 -13.14
N GLU A 178 10.74 10.94 -13.22
CA GLU A 178 10.79 11.69 -14.48
C GLU A 178 12.20 11.70 -15.08
N GLN A 179 13.23 11.85 -14.26
CA GLN A 179 14.62 11.77 -14.70
C GLN A 179 14.94 10.38 -15.27
N GLU A 180 14.54 9.30 -14.59
CA GLU A 180 14.72 7.94 -15.09
C GLU A 180 13.98 7.72 -16.41
N TYR A 181 12.74 8.20 -16.49
CA TYR A 181 11.95 8.16 -17.71
C TYR A 181 12.66 8.88 -18.86
N ASN A 182 13.10 10.11 -18.64
CA ASN A 182 13.78 10.91 -19.66
C ASN A 182 15.10 10.26 -20.10
N ALA A 183 15.87 9.68 -19.17
CA ALA A 183 17.10 8.95 -19.51
C ALA A 183 16.80 7.74 -20.42
N ARG A 184 15.73 7.00 -20.15
CA ARG A 184 15.30 5.85 -20.97
C ARG A 184 14.84 6.25 -22.36
N TYR A 185 14.23 7.42 -22.51
CA TYR A 185 13.65 7.90 -23.77
C TYR A 185 14.49 9.00 -24.45
N ALA A 186 15.72 9.26 -24.00
CA ALA A 186 16.55 10.37 -24.48
C ALA A 186 16.76 10.38 -26.01
N ASN A 187 16.72 9.21 -26.65
CA ASN A 187 16.91 9.06 -28.10
C ASN A 187 15.60 8.77 -28.86
N SER A 188 14.44 8.83 -28.20
CA SER A 188 13.15 8.54 -28.83
C SER A 188 12.45 9.82 -29.28
N ARG A 189 12.19 9.93 -30.58
CA ARG A 189 11.40 11.04 -31.16
C ARG A 189 9.90 10.96 -30.84
N GLU A 190 9.45 9.81 -30.34
CA GLU A 190 8.04 9.49 -30.09
C GLU A 190 7.77 9.23 -28.61
N ALA A 191 8.63 9.72 -27.72
CA ALA A 191 8.44 9.56 -26.29
C ALA A 191 7.15 10.27 -25.84
N PRO A 192 6.20 9.58 -25.20
CA PRO A 192 5.05 10.27 -24.64
C PRO A 192 5.48 11.21 -23.50
N PRO A 193 4.65 12.21 -23.14
CA PRO A 193 4.89 13.00 -21.93
C PRO A 193 4.98 12.12 -20.69
N PHE A 194 5.81 12.53 -19.73
CA PHE A 194 5.89 11.82 -18.45
C PHE A 194 4.55 11.93 -17.71
N ASP A 195 4.00 10.78 -17.37
CA ASP A 195 2.79 10.64 -16.56
C ASP A 195 3.17 9.82 -15.33
N TYR A 196 3.17 10.49 -14.17
CA TYR A 196 3.62 9.87 -12.92
C TYR A 196 2.74 8.69 -12.52
N VAL A 197 1.43 8.80 -12.69
CA VAL A 197 0.51 7.71 -12.36
C VAL A 197 0.73 6.54 -13.31
N ARG A 198 0.85 6.80 -14.62
CA ARG A 198 1.16 5.75 -15.60
C ARG A 198 2.51 5.10 -15.34
N TYR A 199 3.54 5.87 -14.95
CA TYR A 199 4.84 5.33 -14.55
C TYR A 199 4.67 4.39 -13.35
N THR A 200 4.01 4.83 -12.28
CA THR A 200 3.79 4.02 -11.07
C THR A 200 3.00 2.74 -11.35
N ARG A 201 1.98 2.78 -12.23
CA ARG A 201 1.20 1.59 -12.62
C ARG A 201 2.06 0.47 -13.21
N LYS A 202 3.19 0.77 -13.85
CA LYS A 202 4.06 -0.25 -14.46
C LYS A 202 4.71 -1.18 -13.43
N HIS A 203 4.75 -0.76 -12.17
CA HIS A 203 5.29 -1.55 -11.06
C HIS A 203 4.25 -2.51 -10.46
N ALA A 204 2.95 -2.23 -10.63
CA ALA A 204 1.91 -3.14 -10.20
C ALA A 204 1.95 -4.42 -11.06
N PRO A 205 1.88 -5.62 -10.45
CA PRO A 205 1.87 -6.86 -11.20
C PRO A 205 0.68 -6.90 -12.16
N LYS A 206 0.87 -7.44 -13.36
CA LYS A 206 -0.19 -7.42 -14.39
C LYS A 206 -1.44 -8.20 -13.98
N THR A 207 -1.28 -9.22 -13.14
CA THR A 207 -2.41 -10.03 -12.63
C THR A 207 -3.03 -9.46 -11.37
N ASN A 208 -2.42 -8.42 -10.80
CA ASN A 208 -2.92 -7.76 -9.60
C ASN A 208 -4.23 -7.04 -9.91
N ARG A 209 -5.26 -7.39 -9.14
CA ARG A 209 -6.59 -6.76 -9.16
C ARG A 209 -6.84 -5.96 -7.88
N THR A 210 -5.78 -5.69 -7.14
CA THR A 210 -5.85 -5.19 -5.77
C THR A 210 -5.04 -3.93 -5.53
N THR A 211 -4.79 -3.15 -6.58
CA THR A 211 -4.04 -1.91 -6.49
C THR A 211 -4.91 -0.70 -6.76
N ALA A 212 -4.79 0.31 -5.90
CA ALA A 212 -5.32 1.64 -6.10
C ALA A 212 -4.18 2.68 -5.98
N ILE A 213 -4.34 3.80 -6.68
CA ILE A 213 -3.47 4.96 -6.67
C ILE A 213 -4.35 6.19 -6.54
N LEU A 214 -4.24 6.90 -5.42
CA LEU A 214 -4.73 8.26 -5.29
C LEU A 214 -3.57 9.21 -5.61
N TYR A 215 -3.69 9.96 -6.68
CA TYR A 215 -2.79 11.05 -7.02
C TYR A 215 -3.42 12.39 -6.66
N VAL A 216 -2.69 13.24 -5.92
CA VAL A 216 -3.13 14.58 -5.50
C VAL A 216 -2.10 15.60 -5.97
N ALA A 217 -2.50 16.53 -6.83
CA ALA A 217 -1.60 17.45 -7.52
C ALA A 217 -0.87 18.42 -6.58
N GLU A 218 -1.53 18.81 -5.49
CA GLU A 218 -1.03 19.77 -4.49
C GLU A 218 -0.25 19.09 -3.36
N MET A 219 -0.29 17.76 -3.27
CA MET A 219 0.39 17.05 -2.19
C MET A 219 1.90 17.11 -2.41
N GLU A 220 2.59 17.61 -1.38
CA GLU A 220 4.04 17.63 -1.25
C GLU A 220 4.57 16.27 -0.80
N HIS A 221 5.90 16.13 -0.68
CA HIS A 221 6.49 14.93 -0.12
C HIS A 221 5.99 14.66 1.31
N MET A 222 5.84 15.67 2.16
CA MET A 222 5.12 15.48 3.43
C MET A 222 3.64 15.76 3.18
N PRO A 223 2.75 14.75 3.17
CA PRO A 223 1.34 15.01 2.95
C PRO A 223 0.80 15.92 4.04
N GLN A 224 -0.01 16.89 3.63
CA GLN A 224 -0.62 17.83 4.55
C GLN A 224 -1.63 17.10 5.46
N ALA A 225 -1.62 17.41 6.76
CA ALA A 225 -2.50 16.75 7.74
C ALA A 225 -4.00 16.74 7.33
N PRO A 226 -4.58 17.84 6.80
CA PRO A 226 -5.98 17.84 6.36
C PRO A 226 -6.24 16.85 5.22
N LEU A 227 -5.28 16.64 4.31
CA LEU A 227 -5.41 15.65 3.26
C LEU A 227 -5.43 14.23 3.84
N LEU A 228 -4.48 13.89 4.72
CA LEU A 228 -4.44 12.56 5.33
C LEU A 228 -5.69 12.25 6.15
N ALA A 229 -6.22 13.23 6.89
CA ALA A 229 -7.44 13.07 7.68
C ALA A 229 -8.65 12.72 6.79
N LEU A 230 -8.72 13.26 5.57
CA LEU A 230 -9.75 12.91 4.59
C LEU A 230 -9.50 11.54 3.92
N VAL A 231 -8.23 11.22 3.63
CA VAL A 231 -7.88 10.03 2.81
C VAL A 231 -7.88 8.74 3.63
N LEU A 232 -7.22 8.73 4.79
CA LEU A 232 -6.92 7.48 5.52
C LEU A 232 -8.18 6.68 5.93
N PRO A 233 -9.25 7.29 6.47
CA PRO A 233 -10.46 6.52 6.80
C PRO A 233 -11.09 5.84 5.58
N HIS A 234 -11.15 6.54 4.44
CA HIS A 234 -11.71 6.00 3.21
C HIS A 234 -10.82 4.91 2.61
N ALA A 235 -9.50 5.11 2.61
CA ALA A 235 -8.54 4.12 2.12
C ALA A 235 -8.61 2.82 2.96
N LEU A 236 -8.68 2.92 4.29
CA LEU A 236 -8.81 1.74 5.15
C LEU A 236 -10.13 0.99 4.94
N ARG A 237 -11.25 1.70 4.79
CA ARG A 237 -12.54 1.07 4.44
C ARG A 237 -12.49 0.40 3.06
N ALA A 238 -11.80 0.99 2.10
CA ALA A 238 -11.58 0.36 0.80
C ALA A 238 -10.77 -0.94 0.94
N LEU A 239 -9.66 -0.92 1.72
CA LEU A 239 -8.85 -2.12 1.98
C LEU A 239 -9.63 -3.21 2.72
N ALA A 240 -10.50 -2.84 3.66
CA ALA A 240 -11.33 -3.79 4.40
C ALA A 240 -12.33 -4.54 3.51
N ASN A 241 -12.84 -3.88 2.47
CA ASN A 241 -13.75 -4.50 1.52
C ASN A 241 -13.00 -5.24 0.41
N TRP A 242 -11.76 -4.84 0.11
CA TRP A 242 -10.95 -5.47 -0.93
C TRP A 242 -10.70 -6.97 -0.66
N GLU A 243 -10.50 -7.34 0.60
CA GLU A 243 -10.31 -8.74 1.00
C GLU A 243 -11.52 -9.64 0.70
N ARG A 244 -12.71 -9.06 0.52
CA ARG A 244 -13.97 -9.80 0.32
C ARG A 244 -14.30 -10.07 -1.16
N LEU A 245 -13.37 -9.76 -2.08
CA LEU A 245 -13.40 -10.08 -3.52
C LEU A 245 -14.56 -9.50 -4.35
N SER A 246 -15.54 -8.84 -3.73
CA SER A 246 -16.62 -8.14 -4.43
C SER A 246 -16.36 -6.64 -4.44
N TRP A 247 -16.17 -6.13 -5.64
CA TRP A 247 -16.01 -4.72 -5.94
C TRP A 247 -17.24 -3.93 -5.52
N GLY A 248 -16.98 -2.76 -4.92
CA GLY A 248 -17.86 -1.62 -4.97
C GLY A 248 -17.00 -0.40 -5.28
N ASP A 249 -17.16 0.20 -6.47
CA ASP A 249 -16.58 1.52 -6.79
C ASP A 249 -16.90 2.56 -5.70
N GLU A 250 -17.94 2.30 -4.91
CA GLU A 250 -18.50 3.11 -3.84
C GLU A 250 -17.45 3.71 -2.92
N HIS A 251 -16.45 2.97 -2.46
CA HIS A 251 -15.43 3.52 -1.55
C HIS A 251 -14.51 4.53 -2.24
N PHE A 252 -14.11 4.25 -3.49
CA PHE A 252 -13.29 5.18 -4.27
C PHE A 252 -14.08 6.39 -4.75
N ARG A 253 -15.38 6.21 -5.06
CA ARG A 253 -16.31 7.32 -5.35
C ARG A 253 -16.52 8.18 -4.12
N ALA A 254 -16.77 7.59 -2.95
CA ALA A 254 -16.92 8.33 -1.71
C ALA A 254 -15.65 9.12 -1.36
N LEU A 255 -14.46 8.55 -1.60
CA LEU A 255 -13.19 9.25 -1.45
C LEU A 255 -13.06 10.40 -2.46
N GLN A 256 -13.31 10.14 -3.74
CA GLN A 256 -13.29 11.12 -4.83
C GLN A 256 -14.22 12.31 -4.55
N GLU A 257 -15.46 12.04 -4.11
CA GLU A 257 -16.44 13.05 -3.74
C GLU A 257 -16.01 13.85 -2.51
N THR A 258 -15.41 13.18 -1.52
CA THR A 258 -14.92 13.84 -0.30
C THR A 258 -13.80 14.83 -0.62
N LEU A 259 -12.85 14.45 -1.48
CA LEU A 259 -11.80 15.33 -1.96
C LEU A 259 -12.36 16.47 -2.84
N HIS A 260 -13.32 16.16 -3.71
CA HIS A 260 -13.99 17.17 -4.53
C HIS A 260 -14.74 18.22 -3.68
N ARG A 261 -15.49 17.78 -2.65
CA ARG A 261 -16.22 18.67 -1.73
C ARG A 261 -15.28 19.55 -0.90
N ALA A 262 -14.12 19.04 -0.50
CA ALA A 262 -13.10 19.85 0.17
C ALA A 262 -12.62 21.03 -0.71
N GLY A 263 -12.67 20.89 -2.04
CA GLY A 263 -12.53 21.99 -3.00
C GLY A 263 -11.13 22.55 -3.19
N CYS A 264 -10.15 22.13 -2.39
CA CYS A 264 -8.74 22.54 -2.45
C CYS A 264 -7.80 21.49 -3.05
N TRP A 265 -8.31 20.31 -3.41
CA TRP A 265 -7.51 19.21 -3.96
C TRP A 265 -7.91 18.89 -5.40
N ASN A 266 -6.92 18.65 -6.26
CA ASN A 266 -7.13 18.18 -7.63
C ASN A 266 -6.34 16.89 -7.86
N GLY A 267 -6.85 16.00 -8.71
CA GLY A 267 -6.16 14.76 -9.01
C GLY A 267 -7.07 13.65 -9.53
N GLN A 268 -6.69 12.42 -9.25
CA GLN A 268 -7.45 11.24 -9.66
C GLN A 268 -7.27 10.07 -8.71
N VAL A 269 -8.31 9.25 -8.60
CA VAL A 269 -8.23 7.89 -8.06
C VAL A 269 -8.17 6.92 -9.22
N SER A 270 -7.13 6.10 -9.29
CA SER A 270 -6.94 5.06 -10.30
C SER A 270 -6.89 3.69 -9.63
N PHE A 271 -7.62 2.69 -10.12
CA PHE A 271 -7.67 1.38 -9.46
C PHE A 271 -7.98 0.25 -10.46
N THR A 272 -7.53 -0.97 -10.13
CA THR A 272 -7.47 -2.12 -11.06
C THR A 272 -8.76 -2.95 -11.12
N THR A 273 -9.71 -2.71 -12.03
CA THR A 273 -11.02 -3.42 -12.07
C THR A 273 -10.94 -4.90 -12.43
N GLU A 274 -10.07 -5.21 -13.38
CA GLU A 274 -9.82 -6.54 -13.93
C GLU A 274 -8.32 -6.69 -14.19
N THR A 275 -7.89 -7.89 -14.54
CA THR A 275 -6.49 -8.17 -14.90
C THR A 275 -6.02 -7.19 -15.98
N GLY A 276 -5.06 -6.32 -15.62
CA GLY A 276 -4.51 -5.30 -16.51
C GLY A 276 -5.41 -4.09 -16.81
N ALA A 277 -6.65 -4.06 -16.33
CA ALA A 277 -7.58 -2.96 -16.57
C ALA A 277 -7.57 -1.94 -15.42
N TRP A 278 -7.53 -0.66 -15.77
CA TRP A 278 -7.54 0.44 -14.79
C TRP A 278 -8.74 1.35 -15.01
N LYS A 279 -9.44 1.68 -13.93
CA LYS A 279 -10.47 2.71 -13.91
C LYS A 279 -9.93 3.98 -13.29
N ASN A 280 -10.33 5.12 -13.83
CA ASN A 280 -9.90 6.45 -13.37
C ASN A 280 -11.11 7.28 -12.95
N LEU A 281 -11.04 7.88 -11.76
CA LEU A 281 -12.04 8.78 -11.22
C LEU A 281 -11.37 10.14 -10.90
N PRO A 282 -11.44 11.12 -11.81
CA PRO A 282 -10.86 12.43 -11.56
C PRO A 282 -11.65 13.19 -10.48
N PHE A 283 -10.98 14.08 -9.75
CA PHE A 283 -11.58 15.07 -8.85
C PHE A 283 -10.83 16.39 -8.91
N GLY A 284 -11.49 17.45 -8.46
CA GLY A 284 -10.98 18.82 -8.49
C GLY A 284 -11.85 19.75 -9.34
N ARG A 285 -11.40 21.00 -9.46
CA ARG A 285 -12.08 22.08 -10.21
C ARG A 285 -11.35 22.49 -11.48
N SER A 286 -10.10 22.05 -11.65
CA SER A 286 -9.25 22.53 -12.74
C SER A 286 -9.62 21.89 -14.09
N ALA A 287 -9.46 22.64 -15.19
CA ALA A 287 -9.51 22.11 -16.56
C ALA A 287 -8.46 21.00 -16.81
N ALA A 288 -7.45 20.86 -15.94
CA ALA A 288 -6.55 19.71 -15.95
C ALA A 288 -7.30 18.37 -15.68
N CYS A 289 -8.42 18.37 -14.94
CA CYS A 289 -9.24 17.19 -14.71
C CYS A 289 -9.83 16.59 -15.99
N THR A 290 -10.12 17.41 -17.01
CA THR A 290 -10.59 16.92 -18.32
C THR A 290 -9.51 16.16 -19.11
N ASN A 291 -8.23 16.42 -18.86
CA ASN A 291 -7.14 15.72 -19.56
C ASN A 291 -6.92 14.29 -19.00
N PHE A 292 -7.12 14.08 -17.69
CA PHE A 292 -7.03 12.75 -17.08
C PHE A 292 -8.08 11.78 -17.62
N ALA A 293 -9.29 12.25 -17.94
CA ALA A 293 -10.36 11.44 -18.52
C ALA A 293 -10.01 10.94 -19.94
N ARG A 294 -9.16 11.66 -20.69
CA ARG A 294 -8.77 11.30 -22.06
C ARG A 294 -7.55 10.39 -22.15
N ALA A 295 -6.66 10.40 -21.15
CA ALA A 295 -5.43 9.59 -21.14
C ALA A 295 -5.64 8.14 -20.64
N GLY A 296 -6.85 7.79 -20.18
CA GLY A 296 -7.19 6.49 -19.62
C GLY A 296 -8.07 5.59 -20.49
N ALA A 297 -8.39 6.02 -21.71
CA ALA A 297 -9.00 5.18 -22.76
C ALA A 297 -7.92 4.69 -23.72
#